data_AF-A0A4V1VKR1-F1
#
_entry.id   AF-A0A4V1VKR1-F1
#
_cell.length_a   1.000
_cell.length_b   1.000
_cell.length_c   1.000
_cell.angle_alpha   90.00
_cell.angle_beta   90.00
_cell.angle_gamma   90.00
#
_symmetry.space_group_name_H-M   'P 1'
#
loop_
_entity.id
_entity.type
_entity.pdbx_description
1 polymer ?
#
loop_
_entity_poly.entity_id
_entity_poly.type
_entity_poly.pdbx_seq_one_letter_code
_entity_poly.pdbx_strand_id
1 'polypeptide(L)'
;MTVPFLDLAAQQAEIADEVLPLWQEVFASADFVGGPHVEAFEREYAAYVGVEHCIAVANGTDAIELALRAVGVVAQDEVVLPANTFVATAGAVARIGAVPVLVDVDPDHLLIDPAAVVPVITDRTRAVWPNRWTGTTAPVELVRTVVQDRGIFIVEDTAQAQGARSAAGTAGALGDASSTSFYPGKNLGAAGDAGAVLTRDPVLAEVVRSTANHGSTVKYVHDRVGINSRLDAVHAIVLSAKLRRLERWNDARRAVANGTDAIELALRAVGVVAQDEVVL
;
A
#
# COMPACT_ATOMS: atom_id res chain seq x y z
N MET A 1 -12.32 12.05 -29.79
CA MET A 1 -11.98 12.45 -28.40
C MET A 1 -10.99 11.42 -27.88
N THR A 2 -9.84 11.84 -27.33
CA THR A 2 -8.86 10.92 -26.74
C THR A 2 -9.10 10.85 -25.25
N VAL A 3 -9.41 9.67 -24.72
CA VAL A 3 -9.59 9.44 -23.28
C VAL A 3 -8.29 8.81 -22.75
N PRO A 4 -7.50 9.50 -21.91
CA PRO A 4 -6.30 8.93 -21.34
C PRO A 4 -6.65 7.81 -20.35
N PHE A 5 -5.80 6.79 -20.25
CA PHE A 5 -5.97 5.71 -19.27
C PHE A 5 -5.96 6.24 -17.81
N LEU A 6 -5.12 7.24 -17.53
CA LEU A 6 -5.06 7.94 -16.25
C LEU A 6 -4.62 9.39 -16.48
N ASP A 7 -5.42 10.37 -16.03
CA ASP A 7 -5.11 11.79 -16.12
C ASP A 7 -4.61 12.34 -14.77
N LEU A 8 -3.30 12.20 -14.55
CA LEU A 8 -2.67 12.77 -13.34
C LEU A 8 -2.60 14.29 -13.39
N ALA A 9 -2.53 14.92 -14.57
CA ALA A 9 -2.45 16.37 -14.67
C ALA A 9 -3.72 17.04 -14.14
N ALA A 10 -4.90 16.50 -14.49
CA ALA A 10 -6.17 16.94 -13.95
C ALA A 10 -6.22 16.81 -12.41
N GLN A 11 -5.77 15.68 -11.87
CA GLN A 11 -5.72 15.48 -10.42
C GLN A 11 -4.75 16.46 -9.72
N GLN A 12 -3.60 16.76 -10.33
CA GLN A 12 -2.63 17.71 -9.76
C GLN A 12 -3.18 19.15 -9.76
N ALA A 13 -3.95 19.53 -10.78
CA ALA A 13 -4.58 20.85 -10.83
C ALA A 13 -5.53 21.10 -9.64
N GLU A 14 -6.22 20.07 -9.12
CA GLU A 14 -7.12 20.18 -7.96
C GLU A 14 -6.42 20.52 -6.63
N ILE A 15 -5.09 20.37 -6.55
CA ILE A 15 -4.30 20.57 -5.32
C ILE A 15 -3.20 21.62 -5.48
N ALA A 16 -2.98 22.16 -6.68
CA ALA A 16 -1.82 23.00 -6.98
C ALA A 16 -1.73 24.25 -6.09
N ASP A 17 -2.84 24.96 -5.88
CA ASP A 17 -2.90 26.18 -5.07
C ASP A 17 -2.55 25.93 -3.59
N GLU A 18 -2.70 24.70 -3.13
CA GLU A 18 -2.38 24.26 -1.77
C GLU A 18 -0.93 23.78 -1.65
N VAL A 19 -0.44 23.06 -2.66
CA VAL A 19 0.87 22.39 -2.63
C VAL A 19 2.01 23.35 -2.97
N LEU A 20 1.84 24.19 -3.98
CA LEU A 20 2.94 25.01 -4.51
C LEU A 20 3.52 26.00 -3.49
N PRO A 21 2.72 26.71 -2.66
CA PRO A 21 3.28 27.58 -1.62
C PRO A 21 4.12 26.80 -0.59
N LEU A 22 3.66 25.63 -0.15
CA LEU A 22 4.38 24.80 0.81
C LEU A 22 5.68 24.24 0.24
N TRP A 23 5.72 23.91 -1.06
CA TRP A 23 6.97 23.55 -1.73
C TRP A 23 7.96 24.71 -1.79
N GLN A 24 7.49 25.94 -2.00
CA GLN A 24 8.36 27.12 -1.94
C GLN A 24 8.95 27.31 -0.53
N GLU A 25 8.16 27.08 0.52
CA GLU A 25 8.62 27.11 1.91
C GLU A 25 9.68 26.04 2.20
N VAL A 26 9.46 24.80 1.75
CA VAL A 26 10.47 23.71 1.86
C VAL A 26 11.74 24.04 1.10
N PHE A 27 11.63 24.62 -0.10
CA PHE A 27 12.79 25.03 -0.88
C PHE A 27 13.59 26.16 -0.21
N ALA A 28 12.89 27.10 0.43
CA ALA A 28 13.52 28.22 1.13
C ALA A 28 14.19 27.80 2.45
N SER A 29 13.63 26.81 3.15
CA SER A 29 14.15 26.30 4.43
C SER A 29 15.19 25.19 4.28
N ALA A 30 15.18 24.48 3.15
CA ALA A 30 15.95 23.27 2.89
C ALA A 30 15.61 22.06 3.79
N ASP A 31 14.44 22.06 4.42
CA ASP A 31 13.94 20.96 5.26
C ASP A 31 13.32 19.84 4.41
N PHE A 32 14.13 19.21 3.56
CA PHE A 32 13.66 18.21 2.59
C PHE A 32 13.39 16.82 3.18
N VAL A 33 14.12 16.44 4.23
CA VAL A 33 14.11 15.07 4.78
C VAL A 33 13.51 15.07 6.19
N GLY A 34 12.42 14.32 6.36
CA GLY A 34 11.69 14.25 7.62
C GLY A 34 10.94 15.56 7.92
N GLY A 35 10.85 15.90 9.21
CA GLY A 35 10.26 17.16 9.64
C GLY A 35 8.72 17.18 9.66
N PRO A 36 8.13 18.35 9.91
CA PRO A 36 6.72 18.48 10.30
C PRO A 36 5.74 18.03 9.22
N HIS A 37 6.08 18.17 7.93
CA HIS A 37 5.21 17.72 6.83
C HIS A 37 5.10 16.19 6.77
N VAL A 38 6.20 15.48 6.97
CA VAL A 38 6.21 14.01 7.00
C VAL A 38 5.46 13.52 8.24
N GLU A 39 5.74 14.10 9.41
CA GLU A 39 5.05 13.74 10.66
C GLU A 39 3.54 14.03 10.61
N ALA A 40 3.13 15.13 9.99
CA ALA A 40 1.72 15.45 9.78
C ALA A 40 1.05 14.41 8.88
N PHE A 41 1.66 14.09 7.74
CA PHE A 41 1.13 13.08 6.84
C PHE A 41 1.03 11.70 7.52
N GLU A 42 2.05 11.27 8.27
CA GLU A 42 2.01 10.01 9.03
C GLU A 42 0.80 9.97 9.97
N ARG A 43 0.59 11.03 10.77
CA ARG A 43 -0.57 11.11 11.68
C ARG A 43 -1.90 11.12 10.94
N GLU A 44 -2.02 11.91 9.88
CA GLU A 44 -3.24 12.04 9.10
C GLU A 44 -3.61 10.72 8.42
N TYR A 45 -2.64 10.02 7.85
CA TYR A 45 -2.86 8.75 7.17
C TYR A 45 -3.17 7.61 8.15
N ALA A 46 -2.48 7.56 9.30
CA ALA A 46 -2.80 6.63 10.38
C ALA A 46 -4.25 6.81 10.87
N ALA A 47 -4.66 8.08 11.09
CA ALA A 47 -6.02 8.41 11.49
C ALA A 47 -7.07 8.06 10.41
N TYR A 48 -6.77 8.30 9.12
CA TYR A 48 -7.66 7.95 8.02
C TYR A 48 -7.90 6.44 7.91
N VAL A 49 -6.85 5.64 8.12
CA VAL A 49 -6.95 4.16 8.07
C VAL A 49 -7.57 3.59 9.35
N GLY A 50 -7.35 4.24 10.50
CA GLY A 50 -7.81 3.75 11.81
C GLY A 50 -6.79 2.85 12.50
N VAL A 51 -5.52 3.23 12.45
CA VAL A 51 -4.40 2.60 13.16
C VAL A 51 -3.58 3.65 13.91
N GLU A 52 -2.77 3.22 14.87
CA GLU A 52 -2.00 4.07 15.76
C GLU A 52 -0.71 4.57 15.11
N HIS A 53 -0.11 3.78 14.21
CA HIS A 53 1.20 4.08 13.65
C HIS A 53 1.22 3.99 12.12
N CYS A 54 1.75 5.04 11.51
CA CYS A 54 2.15 5.10 10.10
C CYS A 54 3.62 5.52 10.06
N ILE A 55 4.42 4.81 9.27
CA ILE A 55 5.83 5.12 9.04
C ILE A 55 6.01 5.30 7.54
N ALA A 56 6.27 6.53 7.13
CA ALA A 56 6.41 6.88 5.73
C ALA A 56 7.83 6.54 5.22
N VAL A 57 7.90 5.86 4.08
CA VAL A 57 9.12 5.29 3.51
C VAL A 57 9.23 5.62 2.02
N ALA A 58 10.36 5.26 1.40
CA ALA A 58 10.67 5.75 0.05
C ALA A 58 9.75 5.19 -1.04
N ASN A 59 9.21 3.98 -0.89
CA ASN A 59 8.34 3.36 -1.89
C ASN A 59 7.59 2.15 -1.30
N GLY A 60 6.65 1.60 -2.08
CA GLY A 60 5.88 0.42 -1.67
C GLY A 60 6.72 -0.84 -1.53
N THR A 61 7.76 -1.04 -2.33
CA THR A 61 8.62 -2.24 -2.24
C THR A 61 9.43 -2.26 -0.94
N ASP A 62 10.00 -1.12 -0.56
CA ASP A 62 10.68 -0.99 0.73
C ASP A 62 9.69 -1.12 1.89
N ALA A 63 8.46 -0.62 1.74
CA ALA A 63 7.41 -0.82 2.75
C ALA A 63 7.10 -2.32 2.97
N ILE A 64 7.08 -3.13 1.90
CA ILE A 64 6.92 -4.58 2.00
C ILE A 64 8.07 -5.20 2.79
N GLU A 65 9.31 -4.90 2.38
CA GLU A 65 10.50 -5.44 3.04
C GLU A 65 10.56 -5.05 4.51
N LEU A 66 10.31 -3.78 4.84
CA LEU A 66 10.36 -3.27 6.20
C LEU A 66 9.27 -3.86 7.09
N ALA A 67 8.05 -4.03 6.58
CA ALA A 67 6.96 -4.65 7.32
C ALA A 67 7.26 -6.13 7.63
N LEU A 68 7.79 -6.88 6.66
CA LEU A 68 8.21 -8.28 6.86
C LEU A 68 9.35 -8.39 7.88
N ARG A 69 10.38 -7.54 7.77
CA ARG A 69 11.48 -7.50 8.75
C ARG A 69 10.98 -7.15 10.15
N ALA A 70 10.00 -6.25 10.27
CA ALA A 70 9.44 -5.85 11.55
C ALA A 70 8.75 -7.01 12.28
N VAL A 71 8.00 -7.86 11.56
CA VAL A 71 7.41 -9.09 12.14
C VAL A 71 8.41 -10.23 12.32
N GLY A 72 9.69 -9.96 12.06
CA GLY A 72 10.81 -10.86 12.32
C GLY A 72 11.11 -11.86 11.21
N VAL A 73 10.67 -11.61 9.97
CA VAL A 73 11.08 -12.43 8.83
C VAL A 73 12.58 -12.28 8.60
N VAL A 74 13.28 -13.42 8.54
CA VAL A 74 14.70 -13.51 8.28
C VAL A 74 14.99 -14.39 7.06
N ALA A 75 16.27 -14.53 6.71
CA ALA A 75 16.66 -15.40 5.62
C ALA A 75 16.21 -16.85 5.86
N GLN A 76 15.79 -17.54 4.79
CA GLN A 76 15.26 -18.91 4.77
C GLN A 76 13.87 -19.12 5.40
N ASP A 77 13.28 -18.10 6.03
CA ASP A 77 11.86 -18.14 6.38
C ASP A 77 11.00 -18.18 5.12
N GLU A 78 9.80 -18.73 5.24
CA GLU A 78 8.80 -18.76 4.17
C GLU A 78 7.77 -17.64 4.36
N VAL A 79 7.47 -16.95 3.27
CA VAL A 79 6.38 -15.96 3.20
C VAL A 79 5.39 -16.41 2.13
N VAL A 80 4.17 -16.72 2.56
CA VAL A 80 3.09 -17.16 1.66
C VAL A 80 2.47 -15.95 0.98
N LEU A 81 2.38 -15.96 -0.34
CA LEU A 81 1.81 -14.86 -1.13
C LEU A 81 1.07 -15.37 -2.39
N PRO A 82 0.08 -14.64 -2.90
CA PRO A 82 -0.68 -15.09 -4.07
C PRO A 82 0.16 -14.97 -5.34
N ALA A 83 0.05 -15.96 -6.23
CA ALA A 83 0.83 -16.05 -7.45
C ALA A 83 0.55 -14.91 -8.46
N ASN A 84 -0.65 -14.31 -8.42
CA ASN A 84 -1.09 -13.27 -9.34
C ASN A 84 -0.74 -11.82 -8.88
N THR A 85 0.23 -11.66 -7.98
CA THR A 85 0.63 -10.35 -7.46
C THR A 85 1.70 -9.65 -8.33
N PHE A 86 1.91 -8.35 -8.09
CA PHE A 86 3.02 -7.63 -8.72
C PHE A 86 4.38 -8.09 -8.18
N VAL A 87 5.41 -8.12 -9.03
CA VAL A 87 6.75 -8.67 -8.72
C VAL A 87 7.40 -8.06 -7.47
N ALA A 88 7.05 -6.83 -7.09
CA ALA A 88 7.55 -6.18 -5.89
C ALA A 88 7.34 -7.02 -4.62
N THR A 89 6.22 -7.75 -4.51
CA THR A 89 5.93 -8.59 -3.35
C THR A 89 6.97 -9.70 -3.20
N ALA A 90 7.15 -10.53 -4.24
CA ALA A 90 8.14 -11.61 -4.21
C ALA A 90 9.58 -11.08 -4.17
N GLY A 91 9.85 -9.94 -4.84
CA GLY A 91 11.16 -9.30 -4.84
C GLY A 91 11.60 -8.80 -3.47
N ALA A 92 10.68 -8.24 -2.68
CA ALA A 92 10.95 -7.81 -1.31
C ALA A 92 11.24 -9.00 -0.39
N VAL A 93 10.49 -10.10 -0.51
CA VAL A 93 10.76 -11.36 0.20
C VAL A 93 12.16 -11.87 -0.14
N ALA A 94 12.49 -11.92 -1.43
CA ALA A 94 13.81 -12.38 -1.90
C ALA A 94 14.96 -11.48 -1.41
N ARG A 95 14.76 -10.16 -1.32
CA ARG A 95 15.76 -9.21 -0.78
C ARG A 95 16.09 -9.46 0.70
N ILE A 96 15.17 -10.02 1.47
CA ILE A 96 15.42 -10.46 2.85
C ILE A 96 16.26 -11.74 2.89
N GLY A 97 16.31 -12.49 1.79
CA GLY A 97 16.83 -13.86 1.73
C GLY A 97 15.79 -14.91 2.17
N ALA A 98 14.54 -14.50 2.34
CA ALA A 98 13.40 -15.37 2.61
C ALA A 98 12.90 -16.04 1.31
N VAL A 99 12.05 -17.05 1.46
CA VAL A 99 11.52 -17.87 0.36
C VAL A 99 10.06 -17.48 0.09
N PRO A 100 9.74 -16.95 -1.10
CA PRO A 100 8.35 -16.73 -1.48
C PRO A 100 7.67 -18.07 -1.77
N VAL A 101 6.59 -18.36 -1.05
CA VAL A 101 5.75 -19.55 -1.25
C VAL A 101 4.47 -19.11 -1.94
N LEU A 102 4.31 -19.49 -3.21
CA LEU A 102 3.20 -19.04 -4.03
C LEU A 102 1.98 -19.93 -3.82
N VAL A 103 0.82 -19.31 -3.63
CA VAL A 103 -0.49 -19.97 -3.62
C VAL A 103 -1.39 -19.38 -4.69
N ASP A 104 -2.39 -20.14 -5.11
CA ASP A 104 -3.36 -19.66 -6.09
C ASP A 104 -4.36 -18.67 -5.46
N VAL A 105 -5.17 -18.06 -6.32
CA VAL A 105 -6.23 -17.14 -5.94
C VAL A 105 -7.61 -17.75 -6.15
N ASP A 106 -8.58 -17.20 -5.43
CA ASP A 106 -9.99 -17.48 -5.68
C ASP A 106 -10.38 -17.01 -7.10
N PRO A 107 -11.06 -17.83 -7.91
CA PRO A 107 -11.38 -17.50 -9.30
C PRO A 107 -12.38 -16.34 -9.45
N ASP A 108 -13.20 -16.06 -8.44
CA ASP A 108 -14.24 -15.03 -8.51
C ASP A 108 -13.70 -13.64 -8.19
N HIS A 109 -12.83 -13.55 -7.18
CA HIS A 109 -12.31 -12.28 -6.66
C HIS A 109 -10.85 -12.02 -7.04
N LEU A 110 -10.12 -13.05 -7.50
CA LEU A 110 -8.69 -12.99 -7.82
C LEU A 110 -7.83 -12.52 -6.63
N LEU A 111 -8.31 -12.80 -5.41
CA LEU A 111 -7.63 -12.58 -4.13
C LEU A 111 -7.08 -13.91 -3.61
N ILE A 112 -6.09 -13.87 -2.72
CA ILE A 112 -5.51 -15.09 -2.11
C ILE A 112 -6.61 -16.02 -1.57
N ASP A 113 -6.57 -17.30 -1.95
CA ASP A 113 -7.51 -18.31 -1.45
C ASP A 113 -7.04 -18.82 -0.08
N PRO A 114 -7.80 -18.59 1.02
CA PRO A 114 -7.44 -19.11 2.34
C PRO A 114 -7.29 -20.64 2.38
N ALA A 115 -8.05 -21.38 1.56
CA ALA A 115 -7.94 -22.83 1.49
C ALA A 115 -6.61 -23.28 0.85
N ALA A 116 -6.09 -22.52 -0.12
CA ALA A 116 -4.80 -22.76 -0.74
C ALA A 116 -3.61 -22.46 0.18
N VAL A 117 -3.80 -21.64 1.23
CA VAL A 117 -2.77 -21.33 2.24
C VAL A 117 -2.49 -22.53 3.15
N VAL A 118 -3.52 -23.25 3.60
CA VAL A 118 -3.39 -24.38 4.55
C VAL A 118 -2.31 -25.40 4.17
N PRO A 119 -2.30 -25.97 2.93
CA PRO A 119 -1.40 -27.06 2.57
C PRO A 119 0.07 -26.64 2.42
N VAL A 120 0.35 -25.35 2.29
CA VAL A 120 1.73 -24.86 2.08
C VAL A 120 2.41 -24.38 3.36
N ILE A 121 1.68 -24.30 4.47
CA ILE A 121 2.25 -23.91 5.76
C ILE A 121 3.24 -24.98 6.24
N THR A 122 4.44 -24.52 6.60
CA THR A 122 5.48 -25.32 7.24
C THR A 122 5.96 -24.65 8.53
N ASP A 123 6.86 -25.31 9.26
CA ASP A 123 7.52 -24.72 10.44
C ASP A 123 8.40 -23.50 10.10
N ARG A 124 8.69 -23.27 8.81
CA ARG A 124 9.42 -22.09 8.32
C ARG A 124 8.50 -20.94 7.93
N THR A 125 7.18 -21.18 7.83
CA THR A 125 6.24 -20.13 7.46
C THR A 125 6.16 -19.08 8.56
N ARG A 126 6.59 -17.86 8.25
CA ARG A 126 6.63 -16.76 9.22
C ARG A 126 5.54 -15.73 9.00
N ALA A 127 5.16 -15.50 7.74
CA ALA A 127 4.12 -14.55 7.40
C ALA A 127 3.26 -15.03 6.22
N VAL A 128 2.01 -14.60 6.20
CA VAL A 128 1.14 -14.61 5.03
C VAL A 128 0.93 -13.18 4.56
N TRP A 129 1.04 -12.99 3.26
CA TRP A 129 0.92 -11.71 2.60
C TRP A 129 -0.34 -11.67 1.72
N PRO A 130 -1.52 -11.42 2.30
CA PRO A 130 -2.73 -11.25 1.51
C PRO A 130 -2.62 -9.94 0.71
N ASN A 131 -2.61 -10.05 -0.62
CA ASN A 131 -2.65 -8.90 -1.49
C ASN A 131 -4.07 -8.46 -1.79
N ARG A 132 -4.19 -7.22 -2.29
CA ARG A 132 -5.42 -6.65 -2.82
C ARG A 132 -5.31 -6.57 -4.34
N TRP A 133 -6.37 -6.98 -5.05
CA TRP A 133 -6.56 -6.72 -6.48
C TRP A 133 -7.70 -5.71 -6.67
N THR A 134 -7.57 -4.79 -7.64
CA THR A 134 -8.63 -3.85 -8.09
C THR A 134 -9.34 -2.98 -7.01
N GLY A 135 -8.71 -2.75 -5.86
CA GLY A 135 -9.27 -1.85 -4.82
C GLY A 135 -10.32 -2.47 -3.90
N THR A 136 -10.52 -3.79 -3.95
CA THR A 136 -11.36 -4.55 -3.01
C THR A 136 -10.54 -5.08 -1.85
N THR A 137 -11.17 -5.42 -0.71
CA THR A 137 -10.44 -5.94 0.45
C THR A 137 -10.09 -7.42 0.34
N ALA A 138 -8.83 -7.79 0.57
CA ALA A 138 -8.34 -9.14 0.78
C ALA A 138 -9.04 -9.80 1.99
N PRO A 139 -9.25 -11.14 1.95
CA PRO A 139 -10.00 -11.88 2.96
C PRO A 139 -9.15 -12.16 4.21
N VAL A 140 -8.69 -11.09 4.87
CA VAL A 140 -7.71 -11.16 5.97
C VAL A 140 -8.27 -11.94 7.16
N GLU A 141 -9.55 -11.76 7.48
CA GLU A 141 -10.25 -12.50 8.53
C GLU A 141 -10.26 -14.01 8.26
N LEU A 142 -10.48 -14.42 7.00
CA LEU A 142 -10.48 -15.83 6.63
C LEU A 142 -9.06 -16.40 6.70
N VAL A 143 -8.06 -15.67 6.19
CA VAL A 143 -6.64 -16.05 6.34
C VAL A 143 -6.27 -16.18 7.81
N ARG A 144 -6.74 -15.27 8.67
CA ARG A 144 -6.49 -15.31 10.12
C ARG A 144 -7.01 -16.57 10.77
N THR A 145 -8.20 -17.06 10.39
CA THR A 145 -8.71 -18.33 10.94
C THR A 145 -7.81 -19.53 10.65
N VAL A 146 -7.08 -19.50 9.53
CA VAL A 146 -6.17 -20.57 9.11
C VAL A 146 -4.82 -20.54 9.85
N VAL A 147 -4.37 -19.36 10.29
CA VAL A 147 -2.99 -19.16 10.77
C VAL A 147 -2.85 -18.76 12.25
N GLN A 148 -3.94 -18.36 12.91
CA GLN A 148 -3.93 -17.79 14.26
C GLN A 148 -3.22 -18.66 15.32
N ASP A 149 -3.40 -19.98 15.28
CA ASP A 149 -2.84 -20.90 16.28
C ASP A 149 -1.36 -21.25 16.04
N ARG A 150 -0.74 -20.66 15.01
CA ARG A 150 0.60 -21.01 14.53
C ARG A 150 1.64 -19.91 14.71
N GLY A 151 1.25 -18.76 15.28
CA GLY A 151 2.15 -17.61 15.46
C GLY A 151 2.67 -17.02 14.15
N ILE A 152 1.94 -17.23 13.05
CA ILE A 152 2.25 -16.70 11.72
C ILE A 152 1.61 -15.30 11.61
N PHE A 153 2.41 -14.33 11.20
CA PHE A 153 1.94 -12.95 11.03
C PHE A 153 1.18 -12.77 9.72
N ILE A 154 0.25 -11.82 9.71
CA ILE A 154 -0.43 -11.34 8.51
C ILE A 154 0.06 -9.95 8.20
N VAL A 155 0.71 -9.79 7.04
CA VAL A 155 1.15 -8.49 6.56
C VAL A 155 0.41 -8.13 5.27
N GLU A 156 -0.48 -7.15 5.33
CA GLU A 156 -1.34 -6.80 4.20
C GLU A 156 -0.59 -6.01 3.11
N ASP A 157 -0.83 -6.36 1.84
CA ASP A 157 -0.57 -5.44 0.72
C ASP A 157 -1.76 -4.50 0.54
N THR A 158 -1.54 -3.20 0.72
CA THR A 158 -2.56 -2.18 0.44
C THR A 158 -2.13 -1.18 -0.62
N ALA A 159 -1.11 -1.52 -1.42
CA ALA A 159 -0.60 -0.66 -2.47
C ALA A 159 -1.64 -0.27 -3.53
N GLN A 160 -2.74 -1.01 -3.66
CA GLN A 160 -3.84 -0.73 -4.60
C GLN A 160 -5.19 -0.55 -3.91
N ALA A 161 -5.22 -0.29 -2.60
CA ALA A 161 -6.47 -0.33 -1.81
C ALA A 161 -6.61 0.83 -0.82
N GLN A 162 -5.98 1.98 -1.08
CA GLN A 162 -6.06 3.13 -0.18
C GLN A 162 -7.51 3.65 -0.10
N GLY A 163 -8.11 3.52 1.08
CA GLY A 163 -9.51 3.89 1.35
C GLY A 163 -10.54 2.79 1.09
N ALA A 164 -10.11 1.57 0.75
CA ALA A 164 -11.02 0.43 0.64
C ALA A 164 -11.48 -0.02 2.04
N ARG A 165 -12.77 -0.36 2.16
CA ARG A 165 -13.40 -0.84 3.41
C ARG A 165 -14.28 -2.06 3.12
N SER A 166 -14.37 -2.95 4.10
CA SER A 166 -15.31 -4.07 4.14
C SER A 166 -16.00 -4.15 5.50
N ALA A 167 -16.88 -5.13 5.68
CA ALA A 167 -17.48 -5.41 6.98
C ALA A 167 -16.43 -5.74 8.07
N ALA A 168 -15.28 -6.28 7.67
CA ALA A 168 -14.17 -6.58 8.59
C ALA A 168 -13.38 -5.32 9.01
N GLY A 169 -13.44 -4.24 8.23
CA GLY A 169 -12.79 -2.97 8.54
C GLY A 169 -12.09 -2.32 7.34
N THR A 170 -11.16 -1.40 7.64
CA THR A 170 -10.41 -0.64 6.63
C THR A 170 -9.18 -1.41 6.16
N ALA A 171 -8.89 -1.34 4.86
CA ALA A 171 -7.63 -1.84 4.31
C ALA A 171 -6.42 -1.22 5.01
N GLY A 172 -5.51 -2.08 5.47
CA GLY A 172 -4.29 -1.68 6.17
C GLY A 172 -4.43 -1.70 7.69
N ALA A 173 -5.62 -2.09 8.18
CA ALA A 173 -5.95 -2.19 9.59
C ALA A 173 -6.47 -3.59 9.98
N LEU A 174 -6.35 -4.61 9.11
CA LEU A 174 -6.89 -5.96 9.35
C LEU A 174 -5.79 -6.96 9.75
N GLY A 175 -4.58 -6.77 9.21
CA GLY A 175 -3.38 -7.54 9.53
C GLY A 175 -2.68 -7.07 10.81
N ASP A 176 -1.52 -7.66 11.07
CA ASP A 176 -0.64 -7.26 12.17
C ASP A 176 0.23 -6.06 11.75
N ALA A 177 0.55 -5.98 10.45
CA ALA A 177 1.08 -4.81 9.77
C ALA A 177 0.51 -4.72 8.35
N SER A 178 0.70 -3.58 7.70
CA SER A 178 0.40 -3.40 6.29
C SER A 178 1.47 -2.56 5.63
N SER A 179 1.71 -2.80 4.35
CA SER A 179 2.48 -1.89 3.50
C SER A 179 1.59 -1.28 2.42
N THR A 180 1.89 -0.05 2.05
CA THR A 180 1.24 0.62 0.92
C THR A 180 2.25 1.36 0.06
N SER A 181 1.88 1.54 -1.20
CA SER A 181 2.60 2.35 -2.17
C SER A 181 1.81 3.62 -2.42
N PHE A 182 2.52 4.74 -2.55
CA PHE A 182 1.98 5.99 -3.04
C PHE A 182 2.60 6.36 -4.39
N TYR A 183 2.91 5.37 -5.23
CA TYR A 183 3.32 5.61 -6.62
C TYR A 183 2.29 6.53 -7.32
N PRO A 184 2.67 7.41 -8.26
CA PRO A 184 1.77 8.47 -8.74
C PRO A 184 0.43 7.98 -9.28
N GLY A 185 0.40 6.76 -9.84
CA GLY A 185 -0.82 6.14 -10.37
C GLY A 185 -1.77 5.50 -9.36
N LYS A 186 -1.46 5.50 -8.05
CA LYS A 186 -2.32 4.92 -7.02
C LYS A 186 -3.52 5.82 -6.70
N ASN A 187 -4.53 5.28 -6.03
CA ASN A 187 -5.71 6.05 -5.58
C ASN A 187 -5.30 7.28 -4.76
N LEU A 188 -4.27 7.11 -3.92
CA LEU A 188 -3.52 8.16 -3.25
C LEU A 188 -2.06 8.09 -3.72
N GLY A 189 -1.69 8.90 -4.71
CA GLY A 189 -0.33 8.91 -5.30
C GLY A 189 0.44 10.19 -5.01
N ALA A 190 1.72 10.08 -4.66
CA ALA A 190 2.65 11.19 -4.51
C ALA A 190 3.03 11.79 -5.88
N ALA A 191 3.86 12.83 -5.87
CA ALA A 191 4.51 13.37 -7.08
C ALA A 191 5.87 12.69 -7.34
N GLY A 192 5.96 11.38 -7.09
CA GLY A 192 7.18 10.59 -7.14
C GLY A 192 6.97 9.22 -6.49
N ASP A 193 8.06 8.53 -6.17
CA ASP A 193 8.01 7.30 -5.38
C ASP A 193 7.79 7.63 -3.91
N ALA A 194 6.89 6.86 -3.28
CA ALA A 194 6.57 6.98 -1.87
C ALA A 194 5.85 5.71 -1.40
N GLY A 195 5.90 5.43 -0.10
CA GLY A 195 5.18 4.33 0.53
C GLY A 195 5.01 4.56 2.03
N ALA A 196 4.31 3.63 2.68
CA ALA A 196 4.23 3.62 4.14
C ALA A 196 4.01 2.21 4.68
N VAL A 197 4.42 2.00 5.92
CA VAL A 197 4.03 0.86 6.74
C VAL A 197 3.03 1.33 7.79
N LEU A 198 1.97 0.57 7.97
CA LEU A 198 0.90 0.80 8.94
C LEU A 198 0.90 -0.35 9.95
N THR A 199 0.70 -0.04 11.23
CA THR A 199 0.53 -1.05 12.28
C THR A 199 -0.13 -0.45 13.51
N ARG A 200 -0.70 -1.31 14.34
CA ARG A 200 -1.17 -0.96 15.69
C ARG A 200 -0.12 -1.17 16.77
N ASP A 201 0.92 -1.95 16.45
CA ASP A 201 1.93 -2.34 17.42
C ASP A 201 3.06 -1.30 17.48
N PRO A 202 3.25 -0.60 18.62
CA PRO A 202 4.33 0.37 18.77
C PRO A 202 5.73 -0.26 18.64
N VAL A 203 5.87 -1.55 18.95
CA VAL A 203 7.15 -2.27 18.80
C VAL A 203 7.46 -2.47 17.33
N LEU A 204 6.50 -2.91 16.52
CA LEU A 204 6.68 -3.03 15.07
C LEU A 204 6.97 -1.66 14.45
N ALA A 205 6.24 -0.63 14.87
CA ALA A 205 6.43 0.74 14.40
C ALA A 205 7.86 1.25 14.64
N GLU A 206 8.40 1.03 15.84
CA GLU A 206 9.77 1.40 16.20
C GLU A 206 10.81 0.61 15.38
N VAL A 207 10.56 -0.69 15.15
CA VAL A 207 11.43 -1.51 14.30
C VAL A 207 11.49 -0.97 12.88
N VAL A 208 10.33 -0.67 12.27
CA VAL A 208 10.26 -0.09 10.93
C VAL A 208 10.98 1.26 10.89
N ARG A 209 10.65 2.18 11.80
CA ARG A 209 11.19 3.55 11.81
C ARG A 209 12.72 3.57 11.94
N SER A 210 13.25 2.77 12.84
CA SER A 210 14.69 2.58 13.01
C SER A 210 15.32 1.97 11.76
N THR A 211 14.79 0.85 11.25
CA THR A 211 15.35 0.13 10.10
C THR A 211 15.34 0.98 8.83
N ALA A 212 14.27 1.76 8.62
CA ALA A 212 14.14 2.71 7.52
C ALA A 212 15.14 3.89 7.58
N ASN A 213 15.71 4.14 8.76
CA ASN A 213 16.66 5.22 9.03
C ASN A 213 18.02 4.66 9.49
N HIS A 214 18.61 3.77 8.69
CA HIS A 214 19.92 3.17 8.95
C HIS A 214 20.04 2.42 10.28
N GLY A 215 18.95 1.90 10.83
CA GLY A 215 18.91 1.22 12.12
C GLY A 215 19.05 2.16 13.32
N SER A 216 18.67 3.42 13.16
CA SER A 216 18.91 4.48 14.14
C SER A 216 17.61 5.23 14.50
N THR A 217 17.32 5.31 15.79
CA THR A 217 16.32 6.22 16.37
C THR A 217 16.95 7.39 17.13
N VAL A 218 18.24 7.29 17.45
CA VAL A 218 19.04 8.33 18.09
C VAL A 218 20.26 8.64 17.24
N LYS A 219 20.52 9.92 16.99
CA LYS A 219 21.62 10.38 16.12
C LYS A 219 22.94 9.72 16.52
N TYR A 220 23.62 9.10 15.55
CA TYR A 220 24.89 8.37 15.68
C TYR A 220 24.85 7.07 16.50
N VAL A 221 23.66 6.57 16.85
CA VAL A 221 23.47 5.27 17.51
C VAL A 221 22.72 4.34 16.54
N HIS A 222 23.31 3.18 16.24
CA HIS A 222 22.82 2.22 15.27
C HIS A 222 22.77 0.82 15.89
N ASP A 223 21.58 0.40 16.33
CA ASP A 223 21.40 -0.85 17.10
C ASP A 223 21.07 -2.06 16.21
N ARG A 224 20.84 -1.82 14.91
CA ARG A 224 20.54 -2.85 13.91
C ARG A 224 21.02 -2.43 12.53
N VAL A 225 21.12 -3.40 11.63
CA VAL A 225 21.34 -3.11 10.21
C VAL A 225 20.04 -2.55 9.64
N GLY A 226 20.10 -1.33 9.11
CA GLY A 226 18.99 -0.69 8.41
C GLY A 226 19.35 -0.25 7.00
N ILE A 227 18.41 0.42 6.36
CA ILE A 227 18.49 0.98 5.02
C ILE A 227 18.18 2.48 5.06
N ASN A 228 18.34 3.16 3.92
CA ASN A 228 17.81 4.52 3.75
C ASN A 228 16.51 4.43 2.95
N SER A 229 15.37 4.45 3.65
CA SER A 229 14.07 4.47 2.99
C SER A 229 13.13 5.41 3.73
N ARG A 230 13.04 6.65 3.26
CA ARG A 230 12.29 7.74 3.91
C ARG A 230 11.42 8.44 2.88
N LEU A 231 10.30 9.00 3.34
CA LEU A 231 9.48 9.90 2.54
C LEU A 231 10.03 11.33 2.62
N ASP A 232 10.18 11.98 1.47
CA ASP A 232 10.57 13.38 1.40
C ASP A 232 9.40 14.32 1.71
N ALA A 233 9.70 15.49 2.30
CA ALA A 233 8.69 16.48 2.68
C ALA A 233 7.83 16.94 1.48
N VAL A 234 8.43 17.08 0.30
CA VAL A 234 7.72 17.46 -0.94
C VAL A 234 6.62 16.47 -1.31
N HIS A 235 6.84 15.18 -1.08
CA HIS A 235 5.86 14.13 -1.34
C HIS A 235 4.81 14.07 -0.23
N ALA A 236 5.21 14.25 1.04
CA ALA A 236 4.27 14.32 2.16
C ALA A 236 3.23 15.45 2.02
N ILE A 237 3.65 16.62 1.51
CA ILE A 237 2.74 17.74 1.22
C ILE A 237 1.69 17.36 0.18
N VAL A 238 2.12 16.78 -0.95
CA VAL A 238 1.20 16.30 -2.00
C VAL A 238 0.23 15.26 -1.45
N LEU A 239 0.75 14.30 -0.68
CA LEU A 239 -0.07 13.23 -0.12
C LEU A 239 -1.10 13.75 0.86
N SER A 240 -0.76 14.70 1.73
CA SER A 240 -1.70 15.31 2.68
C SER A 240 -2.83 16.05 1.95
N ALA A 241 -2.49 16.83 0.92
CA ALA A 241 -3.47 17.52 0.09
C ALA A 241 -4.43 16.55 -0.62
N LYS A 242 -3.89 15.44 -1.17
CA LYS A 242 -4.68 14.41 -1.84
C LYS A 242 -5.50 13.56 -0.87
N LEU A 243 -4.98 13.27 0.33
CA LEU A 243 -5.65 12.48 1.35
C LEU A 243 -7.01 13.09 1.73
N ARG A 244 -7.07 14.42 1.88
CA ARG A 244 -8.32 15.17 2.13
C ARG A 244 -9.38 15.01 1.05
N ARG A 245 -9.00 14.57 -0.15
CA ARG A 245 -9.89 14.37 -1.31
C ARG A 245 -10.12 12.90 -1.62
N LEU A 246 -9.38 11.99 -0.97
CA LEU A 246 -9.33 10.56 -1.31
C LEU A 246 -10.71 9.91 -1.27
N GLU A 247 -11.51 10.17 -0.24
CA GLU A 247 -12.85 9.57 -0.10
C GLU A 247 -13.74 9.96 -1.29
N ARG A 248 -13.85 11.27 -1.57
CA ARG A 248 -14.62 11.79 -2.71
C ARG A 248 -14.13 11.23 -4.05
N TRP A 249 -12.82 11.13 -4.24
CA TRP A 249 -12.26 10.56 -5.46
C TRP A 249 -12.53 9.06 -5.58
N ASN A 250 -12.50 8.31 -4.48
CA ASN A 250 -12.87 6.90 -4.48
C ASN A 250 -14.37 6.70 -4.74
N ASP A 251 -15.24 7.56 -4.20
CA ASP A 251 -16.66 7.58 -4.52
C ASP A 251 -16.92 7.81 -6.01
N ALA A 252 -16.23 8.78 -6.61
CA ALA A 252 -16.34 9.03 -8.05
C ALA A 252 -15.88 7.82 -8.87
N ARG A 253 -14.79 7.15 -8.48
CA ARG A 253 -14.33 5.90 -9.13
C ARG A 253 -15.37 4.78 -9.02
N ARG A 254 -15.99 4.61 -7.84
CA ARG A 254 -17.07 3.63 -7.63
C ARG A 254 -18.29 3.95 -8.51
N ALA A 255 -18.68 5.22 -8.60
CA ALA A 255 -19.79 5.65 -9.43
C ALA A 255 -19.53 5.36 -10.92
N VAL A 256 -18.31 5.61 -11.41
CA VAL A 256 -17.91 5.24 -12.78
C VAL A 256 -17.97 3.73 -12.96
N ALA A 257 -17.35 2.94 -12.08
CA ALA A 257 -17.31 1.48 -12.19
C ALA A 257 -18.71 0.83 -12.18
N ASN A 258 -19.67 1.41 -11.46
CA ASN A 258 -21.05 0.94 -11.37
C ASN A 258 -21.97 1.54 -12.44
N GLY A 259 -21.50 2.52 -13.21
CA GLY A 259 -22.28 3.20 -14.25
C GLY A 259 -22.31 2.42 -15.58
N THR A 260 -23.38 2.63 -16.36
CA THR A 260 -23.56 2.04 -17.70
C THR A 260 -22.42 2.39 -18.67
N ASP A 261 -21.82 3.57 -18.54
CA ASP A 261 -20.71 4.04 -19.39
C ASP A 261 -19.42 3.22 -19.21
N ALA A 262 -19.15 2.69 -18.01
CA ALA A 262 -17.98 1.84 -17.79
C ALA A 262 -18.16 0.45 -18.41
N ILE A 263 -19.40 -0.06 -18.44
CA ILE A 263 -19.74 -1.28 -19.19
C ILE A 263 -19.56 -1.02 -20.68
N GLU A 264 -20.04 0.11 -21.20
CA GLU A 264 -19.89 0.44 -22.62
C GLU A 264 -18.43 0.67 -23.03
N LEU A 265 -17.63 1.36 -22.20
CA LEU A 265 -16.19 1.52 -22.45
C LEU A 265 -15.43 0.20 -22.35
N ALA A 266 -15.76 -0.65 -21.36
CA ALA A 266 -15.16 -1.97 -21.23
C ALA A 266 -15.49 -2.83 -22.44
N LEU A 267 -16.77 -2.89 -22.85
CA LEU A 267 -17.22 -3.62 -24.02
C LEU A 267 -16.57 -3.11 -25.32
N ARG A 268 -16.38 -1.80 -25.47
CA ARG A 268 -15.63 -1.22 -26.61
C ARG A 268 -14.14 -1.57 -26.55
N ALA A 269 -13.53 -1.62 -25.37
CA ALA A 269 -12.12 -1.98 -25.19
C ALA A 269 -11.82 -3.46 -25.46
N VAL A 270 -12.77 -4.38 -25.21
CA VAL A 270 -12.68 -5.80 -25.61
C VAL A 270 -13.28 -6.08 -26.99
N GLY A 271 -13.68 -5.06 -27.75
CA GLY A 271 -14.17 -5.20 -29.12
C GLY A 271 -15.57 -5.82 -29.26
N VAL A 272 -16.37 -5.80 -28.20
CA VAL A 272 -17.72 -6.39 -28.15
C VAL A 272 -18.79 -5.44 -28.71
N VAL A 273 -18.53 -4.14 -28.74
CA VAL A 273 -19.43 -3.12 -29.35
C VAL A 273 -18.71 -2.46 -30.53
N ALA A 274 -19.29 -2.58 -31.73
CA ALA A 274 -18.78 -1.94 -32.93
C ALA A 274 -18.84 -0.41 -32.81
N GLN A 275 -17.86 0.31 -33.39
CA GLN A 275 -17.69 1.76 -33.22
C GLN A 275 -18.83 2.63 -33.77
N ASP A 276 -19.80 2.06 -34.49
CA ASP A 276 -20.86 2.79 -35.14
C ASP A 276 -22.22 2.14 -34.86
N GLU A 277 -22.81 2.39 -33.69
CA GLU A 277 -24.27 2.45 -33.58
C GLU A 277 -24.68 3.26 -32.36
N VAL A 278 -25.10 4.51 -32.62
CA VAL A 278 -25.88 5.32 -31.69
C VAL A 278 -27.28 4.73 -31.65
N VAL A 279 -27.74 4.31 -30.48
CA VAL A 279 -29.18 4.19 -30.22
C VAL A 279 -29.49 4.76 -28.85
N LEU A 280 -30.48 5.67 -28.86
CA LEU A 280 -31.04 6.50 -27.79
C LEU A 280 -31.28 5.81 -26.45
#